data_AF-A0A5C5XX78-F1
#
_entry.id   AF-A0A5C5XX78-F1
#
_cell.length_a   1.000
_cell.length_b   1.000
_cell.length_c   1.000
_cell.angle_alpha   90.00
_cell.angle_beta   90.00
_cell.angle_gamma   90.00
#
_symmetry.space_group_name_H-M   'P 1'
#
loop_
_entity.id
_entity.type
_entity.pdbx_description
1 polymer ?
#
loop_
_entity_poly.entity_id
_entity_poly.type
_entity_poly.pdbx_seq_one_letter_code
_entity_poly.pdbx_strand_id
1 'polypeptide(L)'
;MSESHDIPEHESPVRRMMADAHGTPFHPLRTLDEARQHDDGVAILQGDWAGQIYAVIPVQMIRCSLETLQRLLLDLDTEAWSCNENEGASIYYERKPAGTGVAGGMGGGTSTGQLWIHPEFDEIAEQIRRVIVSEQETLDVP
;
A
#
# COMPACT_ATOMS: atom_id res chain seq x y z
N MET A 1 -17.38 -25.70 14.72
CA MET A 1 -16.63 -24.72 15.53
C MET A 1 -15.73 -24.01 14.55
N SER A 2 -16.16 -22.87 14.02
CA SER A 2 -15.36 -22.12 13.07
C SER A 2 -14.30 -21.41 13.89
N GLU A 3 -13.06 -21.89 13.83
CA GLU A 3 -11.92 -21.17 14.38
C GLU A 3 -11.88 -19.81 13.69
N SER A 4 -12.24 -18.75 14.41
CA SER A 4 -11.87 -17.39 14.02
C SER A 4 -10.35 -17.36 14.02
N HIS A 5 -9.75 -17.61 12.85
CA HIS A 5 -8.36 -17.27 12.63
C HIS A 5 -8.31 -15.74 12.61
N ASP A 6 -8.10 -15.15 13.77
CA ASP A 6 -7.76 -13.73 13.89
C ASP A 6 -6.54 -13.48 12.99
N ILE A 7 -6.77 -12.82 11.86
CA ILE A 7 -5.70 -12.40 10.96
C ILE A 7 -4.98 -11.27 11.68
N PRO A 8 -3.65 -11.35 11.89
CA PRO A 8 -2.92 -10.29 12.57
C PRO A 8 -3.10 -8.94 11.88
N GLU A 9 -3.17 -7.84 12.63
CA GLU A 9 -3.49 -6.51 12.10
C GLU A 9 -2.54 -6.02 10.98
N HIS A 10 -1.28 -6.47 11.01
CA HIS A 10 -0.27 -6.15 9.99
C HIS A 10 -0.38 -6.99 8.71
N GLU A 11 -1.34 -7.91 8.65
CA GLU A 11 -1.59 -8.77 7.51
C GLU A 11 -2.87 -8.34 6.79
N SER A 12 -2.81 -8.28 5.46
CA SER A 12 -4.02 -8.06 4.67
C SER A 12 -4.84 -9.35 4.59
N PRO A 13 -6.13 -9.33 5.01
CA PRO A 13 -7.00 -10.50 4.92
C PRO A 13 -7.12 -11.06 3.50
N VAL A 14 -7.26 -10.16 2.51
CA VAL A 14 -7.38 -10.54 1.10
C VAL A 14 -6.11 -11.20 0.60
N ARG A 15 -4.93 -10.66 0.93
CA ARG A 15 -3.66 -11.22 0.44
C ARG A 15 -3.30 -12.53 1.15
N ARG A 16 -3.63 -12.67 2.43
CA ARG A 16 -3.54 -13.96 3.16
C ARG A 16 -4.42 -15.02 2.49
N MET A 17 -5.70 -14.72 2.29
CA MET A 17 -6.65 -15.64 1.65
C MET A 17 -6.20 -16.06 0.25
N MET A 18 -5.74 -15.12 -0.58
CA MET A 18 -5.25 -15.42 -1.92
C MET A 18 -3.96 -16.24 -1.91
N ALA A 19 -3.05 -15.96 -0.98
CA ALA A 19 -1.83 -16.74 -0.83
C ALA A 19 -2.13 -18.20 -0.48
N ASP A 20 -3.04 -18.42 0.47
CA ASP A 20 -3.48 -19.75 0.89
C ASP A 20 -4.20 -20.48 -0.26
N ALA A 21 -5.08 -19.80 -1.00
CA ALA A 21 -5.81 -20.38 -2.13
C ALA A 21 -4.89 -20.80 -3.30
N HIS A 22 -3.81 -20.04 -3.55
CA HIS A 22 -2.86 -20.31 -4.62
C HIS A 22 -1.62 -21.10 -4.18
N GLY A 23 -1.48 -21.40 -2.89
CA GLY A 23 -0.29 -22.04 -2.33
C GLY A 23 0.98 -21.22 -2.53
N THR A 24 0.87 -19.89 -2.54
CA THR A 24 2.00 -18.97 -2.78
C THR A 24 2.54 -18.41 -1.46
N PRO A 25 3.85 -18.08 -1.38
CA PRO A 25 4.40 -17.49 -0.17
C PRO A 25 3.80 -16.11 0.13
N PHE A 26 3.39 -15.91 1.38
CA PHE A 26 2.97 -14.61 1.92
C PHE A 26 3.95 -14.18 3.01
N HIS A 27 4.56 -13.01 2.81
CA HIS A 27 5.62 -12.47 3.66
C HIS A 27 5.22 -11.08 4.16
N PRO A 28 4.26 -11.01 5.12
CA PRO A 28 3.87 -9.75 5.73
C PRO A 28 4.98 -9.25 6.67
N LEU A 29 5.07 -7.93 6.77
CA LEU A 29 6.00 -7.20 7.62
C LEU A 29 5.18 -6.27 8.50
N ARG A 30 5.65 -6.01 9.71
CA ARG A 30 4.89 -5.27 10.72
C ARG A 30 5.03 -3.77 10.57
N THR A 31 6.20 -3.30 10.15
CA THR A 31 6.52 -1.87 10.14
C THR A 31 7.27 -1.47 8.88
N LEU A 32 7.26 -0.16 8.61
CA LEU A 32 8.09 0.43 7.56
C LEU A 32 9.58 0.17 7.80
N ASP A 33 10.05 0.24 9.05
CA ASP A 33 11.45 -0.02 9.40
C ASP A 33 11.84 -1.48 9.17
N GLU A 34 10.95 -2.44 9.47
CA GLU A 34 11.17 -3.86 9.14
C GLU A 34 11.23 -4.04 7.61
N ALA A 35 10.32 -3.41 6.87
CA ALA A 35 10.31 -3.46 5.43
C ALA A 35 11.59 -2.90 4.79
N ARG A 36 12.15 -1.83 5.36
CA ARG A 36 13.40 -1.22 4.89
C ARG A 36 14.63 -2.12 5.03
N GLN A 37 14.55 -3.18 5.81
CA GLN A 37 15.63 -4.18 5.94
C GLN A 37 15.67 -5.17 4.76
N HIS A 38 14.70 -5.08 3.84
CA HIS A 38 14.56 -5.97 2.70
C HIS A 38 14.61 -5.20 1.38
N ASP A 39 15.41 -5.69 0.42
CA ASP A 39 15.51 -5.10 -0.93
C ASP A 39 14.19 -5.21 -1.71
N ASP A 40 13.38 -6.22 -1.40
CA ASP A 40 12.05 -6.48 -1.97
C ASP A 40 10.90 -5.97 -1.08
N GLY A 41 11.19 -5.14 -0.08
CA GLY A 41 10.19 -4.54 0.78
C GLY A 41 9.33 -3.51 0.04
N VAL A 42 8.00 -3.65 0.15
CA VAL A 42 7.03 -2.69 -0.39
C VAL A 42 6.05 -2.24 0.68
N ALA A 43 5.58 -0.99 0.56
CA ALA A 43 4.37 -0.50 1.19
C ALA A 43 3.22 -0.55 0.18
N ILE A 44 2.07 -1.06 0.60
CA ILE A 44 0.86 -1.21 -0.21
C ILE A 44 -0.20 -0.32 0.41
N LEU A 45 -0.61 0.71 -0.32
CA LEU A 45 -1.74 1.56 0.04
C LEU A 45 -2.98 1.01 -0.63
N GLN A 46 -4.02 0.77 0.16
CA GLN A 46 -5.28 0.23 -0.31
C GLN A 46 -6.45 0.93 0.38
N GLY A 47 -7.61 0.83 -0.24
CA GLY A 47 -8.88 1.13 0.41
C GLY A 47 -9.96 0.15 0.06
N ASP A 48 -11.17 0.46 0.54
CA ASP A 48 -12.34 -0.42 0.44
C ASP A 48 -12.03 -1.87 0.90
N TRP A 49 -11.32 -2.02 2.02
CA TRP A 49 -10.89 -3.33 2.56
C TRP A 49 -10.11 -4.21 1.55
N ALA A 50 -9.24 -3.55 0.78
CA ALA A 50 -8.51 -4.11 -0.36
C ALA A 50 -9.35 -4.29 -1.64
N GLY A 51 -10.52 -3.66 -1.71
CA GLY A 51 -11.32 -3.50 -2.93
C GLY A 51 -10.60 -2.69 -4.01
N GLN A 52 -9.60 -1.91 -3.63
CA GLN A 52 -8.68 -1.27 -4.56
C GLN A 52 -7.28 -1.12 -3.96
N ILE A 53 -6.26 -1.34 -4.80
CA ILE A 53 -4.88 -0.99 -4.47
C ILE A 53 -4.59 0.37 -5.10
N TYR A 54 -4.29 1.38 -4.29
CA TYR A 54 -3.99 2.74 -4.76
C TYR A 54 -2.54 2.87 -5.23
N ALA A 55 -1.61 2.30 -4.46
CA ALA A 55 -0.19 2.36 -4.78
C ALA A 55 0.57 1.15 -4.22
N VAL A 56 1.62 0.74 -4.92
CA VAL A 56 2.63 -0.20 -4.46
C VAL A 56 3.98 0.51 -4.53
N ILE A 57 4.58 0.73 -3.37
CA ILE A 57 5.71 1.64 -3.20
C ILE A 57 6.90 0.84 -2.68
N PRO A 58 8.03 0.78 -3.40
CA PRO A 58 9.27 0.27 -2.84
C PRO A 58 9.65 1.10 -1.61
N VAL A 59 9.83 0.47 -0.45
CA VAL A 59 10.03 1.21 0.81
C VAL A 59 11.30 2.06 0.83
N GLN A 60 12.27 1.72 -0.03
CA GLN A 60 13.49 2.51 -0.24
C GLN A 60 13.22 3.85 -0.95
N MET A 61 12.07 4.01 -1.59
CA MET A 61 11.62 5.27 -2.21
C MET A 61 10.92 6.18 -1.20
N ILE A 62 10.41 5.63 -0.10
CA ILE A 62 9.67 6.39 0.92
C ILE A 62 10.64 7.21 1.75
N ARG A 63 10.59 8.53 1.54
CA ARG A 63 11.39 9.54 2.23
C ARG A 63 10.55 10.44 3.13
N CYS A 64 9.24 10.51 2.91
CA CYS A 64 8.34 11.23 3.79
C CYS A 64 8.12 10.52 5.14
N SER A 65 7.54 11.25 6.09
CA SER A 65 7.17 10.71 7.40
C SER A 65 5.99 9.73 7.28
N LEU A 66 5.82 8.87 8.28
CA LEU A 66 4.68 7.96 8.34
C LEU A 66 3.35 8.73 8.38
N GLU A 67 3.31 9.88 9.05
CA GLU A 67 2.12 10.76 9.09
C GLU A 67 1.78 11.33 7.70
N THR A 68 2.78 11.74 6.92
CA THR A 68 2.58 12.19 5.54
C THR A 68 2.08 11.05 4.66
N LEU A 69 2.63 9.84 4.82
CA LEU A 69 2.19 8.68 4.07
C LEU A 69 0.75 8.28 4.43
N GLN A 70 0.38 8.37 5.70
CA GLN A 70 -0.99 8.16 6.16
C GLN A 70 -1.95 9.21 5.61
N ARG A 71 -1.55 10.49 5.59
CA ARG A 71 -2.39 11.54 5.00
C ARG A 71 -2.60 11.32 3.50
N LEU A 72 -1.55 10.96 2.77
CA LEU A 72 -1.64 10.59 1.36
C LEU A 72 -2.63 9.44 1.14
N LEU A 73 -2.64 8.42 1.99
CA LEU A 73 -3.62 7.34 1.92
C LEU A 73 -5.06 7.87 2.04
N LEU A 74 -5.32 8.73 3.03
CA LEU A 74 -6.66 9.28 3.26
C LEU A 74 -7.12 10.19 2.09
N ASP A 75 -6.19 10.97 1.53
CA ASP A 75 -6.48 11.80 0.36
C ASP A 75 -6.86 10.93 -0.86
N LEU A 76 -6.13 9.84 -1.10
CA LEU A 76 -6.43 8.88 -2.17
C LEU A 76 -7.75 8.13 -1.94
N ASP A 77 -8.02 7.74 -0.70
CA ASP A 77 -9.25 7.03 -0.35
C ASP A 77 -10.48 7.95 -0.46
N THR A 78 -10.36 9.21 -0.04
CA THR A 78 -11.43 10.20 -0.19
C THR A 78 -11.75 10.48 -1.67
N GLU A 79 -10.72 10.51 -2.53
CA GLU A 79 -10.91 10.70 -3.98
C GLU A 79 -11.59 9.48 -4.63
N ALA A 80 -11.13 8.26 -4.34
CA ALA A 80 -11.67 7.05 -4.94
C ALA A 80 -13.01 6.60 -4.33
N TRP A 81 -13.16 6.73 -3.01
CA TRP A 81 -14.27 6.18 -2.20
C TRP A 81 -14.80 7.20 -1.17
N SER A 82 -15.14 8.40 -1.62
CA SER A 82 -15.78 9.44 -0.78
C SER A 82 -16.99 8.96 0.05
N CYS A 83 -17.66 7.88 -0.36
CA CYS A 83 -18.79 7.29 0.37
C CYS A 83 -18.39 6.47 1.60
N ASN A 84 -17.13 6.06 1.72
CA ASN A 84 -16.65 5.19 2.79
C ASN A 84 -16.05 5.98 3.97
N GLU A 85 -15.94 7.31 3.87
CA GLU A 85 -15.37 8.16 4.93
C GLU A 85 -13.98 7.68 5.43
N ASN A 86 -13.16 7.09 4.54
CA ASN A 86 -11.87 6.44 4.83
C ASN A 86 -11.94 5.09 5.58
N GLU A 87 -13.12 4.52 5.78
CA GLU A 87 -13.26 3.16 6.28
C GLU A 87 -12.69 2.16 5.26
N GLY A 88 -11.83 1.25 5.74
CA GLY A 88 -11.16 0.25 4.90
C GLY A 88 -9.85 0.72 4.26
N ALA A 89 -9.49 1.99 4.41
CA ALA A 89 -8.18 2.52 4.05
C ALA A 89 -7.09 1.93 4.96
N SER A 90 -6.02 1.37 4.38
CA SER A 90 -4.94 0.76 5.18
C SER A 90 -3.60 0.75 4.45
N ILE A 91 -2.51 0.78 5.22
CA ILE A 91 -1.15 0.59 4.75
C ILE A 91 -0.65 -0.76 5.25
N TYR A 92 -0.18 -1.59 4.33
CA TYR A 92 0.46 -2.87 4.65
C TYR A 92 1.89 -2.90 4.14
N TYR A 93 2.74 -3.65 4.83
CA TYR A 93 4.13 -3.85 4.44
C TYR A 93 4.36 -5.31 4.11
N GLU A 94 5.00 -5.60 2.98
CA GLU A 94 5.22 -6.96 2.51
C GLU A 94 6.54 -7.10 1.77
N ARG A 95 7.08 -8.31 1.70
CA ARG A 95 8.13 -8.65 0.75
C ARG A 95 7.50 -9.06 -0.57
N LYS A 96 7.70 -8.27 -1.62
CA LYS A 96 7.16 -8.50 -2.97
C LYS A 96 8.22 -8.23 -4.02
N PRO A 97 8.82 -9.29 -4.60
CA PRO A 97 9.77 -9.15 -5.70
C PRO A 97 9.18 -8.36 -6.87
N ALA A 98 10.03 -7.59 -7.55
CA ALA A 98 9.63 -6.90 -8.78
C ALA A 98 9.11 -7.89 -9.83
N GLY A 99 8.06 -7.50 -10.56
CA GLY A 99 7.34 -8.33 -11.51
C GLY A 99 6.21 -9.17 -10.92
N THR A 100 5.93 -9.05 -9.61
CA THR A 100 4.84 -9.79 -8.95
C THR A 100 3.58 -8.96 -8.77
N GLY A 101 2.42 -9.62 -8.85
CA GLY A 101 1.13 -9.01 -8.58
C GLY A 101 0.85 -8.83 -7.08
N VAL A 102 0.11 -7.78 -6.76
CA VAL A 102 -0.46 -7.51 -5.44
C VAL A 102 -1.96 -7.73 -5.53
N ALA A 103 -2.46 -8.74 -4.81
CA ALA A 103 -3.89 -9.04 -4.83
C ALA A 103 -4.70 -7.93 -4.13
N GLY A 104 -5.78 -7.53 -4.79
CA GLY A 104 -6.79 -6.56 -4.38
C GLY A 104 -7.88 -6.49 -5.47
N GLY A 105 -8.97 -5.79 -5.19
CA GLY A 105 -10.02 -5.54 -6.17
C GLY A 105 -9.58 -4.51 -7.24
N MET A 106 -10.50 -4.20 -8.16
CA MET A 106 -10.27 -3.30 -9.31
C MET A 106 -9.05 -3.63 -10.18
N GLY A 107 -8.60 -4.89 -10.18
CA GLY A 107 -7.43 -5.35 -10.93
C GLY A 107 -6.14 -5.48 -10.11
N GLY A 108 -6.17 -5.11 -8.83
CA GLY A 108 -5.05 -5.25 -7.91
C GLY A 108 -3.94 -4.23 -8.16
N GLY A 109 -2.71 -4.58 -7.78
CA GLY A 109 -1.52 -3.77 -8.01
C GLY A 109 -0.35 -4.59 -8.52
N THR A 110 0.77 -3.94 -8.82
CA THR A 110 1.99 -4.63 -9.27
C THR A 110 3.21 -4.09 -8.54
N SER A 111 4.02 -4.97 -7.97
CA SER A 111 5.37 -4.61 -7.55
C SER A 111 6.25 -4.54 -8.79
N THR A 112 6.66 -3.36 -9.21
CA THR A 112 7.50 -3.17 -10.42
C THR A 112 8.97 -2.94 -10.10
N GLY A 113 9.34 -2.88 -8.81
CA GLY A 113 10.63 -2.35 -8.36
C GLY A 113 10.71 -0.82 -8.44
N GLN A 114 9.66 -0.17 -8.95
CA GLN A 114 9.45 1.27 -8.94
C GLN A 114 8.10 1.55 -8.29
N LEU A 115 7.77 2.83 -8.13
CA LEU A 115 6.43 3.24 -7.70
C LEU A 115 5.41 2.81 -8.75
N TRP A 116 4.44 2.00 -8.32
CA TRP A 116 3.24 1.71 -9.08
C TRP A 116 2.07 2.45 -8.45
N ILE A 117 1.23 3.06 -9.29
CA ILE A 117 0.02 3.80 -8.90
C ILE A 117 -1.13 3.24 -9.72
N HIS A 118 -2.32 3.15 -9.12
CA HIS A 118 -3.52 2.74 -9.83
C HIS A 118 -3.83 3.71 -10.98
N PRO A 119 -4.22 3.22 -12.19
CA PRO A 119 -4.46 4.07 -13.36
C PRO A 119 -5.48 5.19 -13.16
N GLU A 120 -6.41 5.02 -12.22
CA GLU A 120 -7.38 6.06 -11.84
C GLU A 120 -6.72 7.36 -11.35
N PHE A 121 -5.49 7.27 -10.82
CA PHE A 121 -4.75 8.42 -10.31
C PHE A 121 -3.65 8.90 -11.27
N ASP A 122 -3.68 8.52 -12.55
CA ASP A 122 -2.67 8.89 -13.54
C ASP A 122 -2.49 10.42 -13.63
N GLU A 123 -3.57 11.20 -13.50
CA GLU A 123 -3.54 12.67 -13.56
C GLU A 123 -2.80 13.32 -12.37
N ILE A 124 -2.73 12.62 -11.23
CA ILE A 124 -2.08 13.08 -10.00
C ILE A 124 -0.83 12.26 -9.64
N ALA A 125 -0.41 11.32 -10.49
CA ALA A 125 0.69 10.38 -10.24
C ALA A 125 2.00 11.08 -9.86
N GLU A 126 2.34 12.18 -10.53
CA GLU A 126 3.55 12.96 -10.20
C GLU A 126 3.44 13.68 -8.85
N GLN A 127 2.23 14.08 -8.43
CA GLN A 127 2.01 14.68 -7.11
C GLN A 127 2.18 13.63 -6.01
N ILE A 128 1.59 12.45 -6.19
CA ILE A 128 1.75 11.29 -5.30
C ILE A 128 3.23 10.95 -5.16
N ARG A 129 3.95 10.85 -6.29
CA ARG A 129 5.39 10.56 -6.30
C ARG A 129 6.17 11.59 -5.50
N ARG A 130 5.90 12.88 -5.69
CA ARG A 130 6.56 13.97 -4.95
C ARG A 130 6.37 13.83 -3.45
N VAL A 131 5.15 13.56 -3.00
CA VAL A 131 4.84 13.34 -1.58
C VAL A 131 5.64 12.16 -1.01
N ILE A 132 5.78 11.08 -1.77
CA ILE A 132 6.53 9.88 -1.35
C ILE A 132 8.04 10.17 -1.22
N VAL A 133 8.62 10.88 -2.19
CA VAL A 133 10.07 11.12 -2.25
C VAL A 133 10.53 12.39 -1.55
N SER A 134 9.63 13.25 -1.09
CA SER A 134 9.99 14.46 -0.36
C SER A 134 10.30 14.15 1.10
N GLU A 135 11.49 14.50 1.56
CA GLU A 135 11.85 14.58 2.99
C GLU A 135 11.26 15.82 3.69
N GLN A 136 10.40 16.59 3.02
CA GLN A 136 9.93 17.87 3.54
C GLN A 136 8.69 17.72 4.43
N GLU A 137 8.82 18.10 5.71
CA GLU A 137 7.70 18.31 6.65
C GLU A 137 6.90 19.60 6.35
N THR A 138 7.34 20.44 5.41
CA THR A 138 6.69 21.71 5.02
C THR A 138 6.96 22.08 3.55
N LEU A 139 5.93 22.61 2.87
CA LEU A 139 6.09 23.36 1.62
C LEU A 139 6.78 24.68 1.92
N ASP A 140 8.01 24.85 1.44
CA ASP A 140 8.64 26.17 1.36
C ASP A 140 7.96 26.92 0.20
N VAL A 141 7.08 27.86 0.54
CA VAL A 141 6.46 28.75 -0.43
C VAL A 141 7.14 30.12 -0.29
N PRO A 142 7.62 30.72 -1.39
CA PRO A 142 8.12 32.10 -1.37
C PRO A 142 7.04 33.13 -1.08
#